data_AF-A0A090CV87-F1
#
_entry.id   AF-A0A090CV87-F1
#
_cell.length_a   1.000
_cell.length_b   1.000
_cell.length_c   1.000
_cell.angle_alpha   90.00
_cell.angle_beta   90.00
_cell.angle_gamma   90.00
#
_symmetry.space_group_name_H-M   'P 1'
#
loop_
_entity.id
_entity.type
_entity.pdbx_description
1 polymer ?
#
loop_
_entity_poly.entity_id
_entity_poly.type
_entity_poly.pdbx_seq_one_letter_code
_entity_poly.pdbx_strand_id
1 'polypeptide(L)'
;MAPTFEEALTSTFTLAPPPKSPLARYRLLSPTAGVRVSPLCLGGLNIGDEWKALMGEMTQPQAFSLLDYFYSAGGNFIDTANAYQKEQSEQWIGEWMARRGVRDQMFISTKYSNNFRAGHGETEIMASYIGNGTKSLHTSVHASLKKLQTGYIDLLFVHWYDYATSIPELMQSLNVLVNQGKVLYLGISDAPAWVVTKANQYARDHALRGFSVYQGEWSAVARDFERDVIPMCREEGMGIMPWGALGGGNFKSEGGQRRAEGVGGEGGRVHAPVGERHVKVAKALGRVAERRGTGLTSVALAYVMQKAPYVFPVVGGRKIEHLRENIEALKVRLEREDFEEIEGTVEFDLGWPNKLQFGGRLPENMQDFWLMGTAGWFDNVPVVKAIVPAKEEEAGDLSSDHADGAKVVSLVSGGWKGVKGE
;
A
#
# COMPACT_ATOMS: atom_id res chain seq x y z
N MET A 1 14.76 3.52 -49.50
CA MET A 1 15.82 3.76 -48.49
C MET A 1 15.67 2.73 -47.40
N ALA A 2 16.77 2.21 -46.85
CA ALA A 2 16.70 1.35 -45.67
C ALA A 2 16.28 2.20 -44.45
N PRO A 3 15.45 1.67 -43.53
CA PRO A 3 15.08 2.40 -42.32
C PRO A 3 16.32 2.71 -41.49
N THR A 4 16.30 3.86 -40.80
CA THR A 4 17.34 4.21 -39.83
C THR A 4 17.33 3.22 -38.67
N PHE A 5 18.44 3.12 -37.92
CA PHE A 5 18.49 2.27 -36.72
C PHE A 5 17.40 2.65 -35.70
N GLU A 6 17.06 3.92 -35.62
CA GLU A 6 15.99 4.46 -34.77
C GLU A 6 14.60 4.01 -35.24
N GLU A 7 14.32 4.15 -36.54
CA GLU A 7 13.07 3.65 -37.13
C GLU A 7 12.94 2.13 -36.96
N ALA A 8 14.05 1.39 -37.12
CA ALA A 8 14.10 -0.05 -36.89
C ALA A 8 13.87 -0.41 -35.41
N LEU A 9 14.43 0.34 -34.46
CA LEU A 9 14.21 0.13 -33.03
C LEU A 9 12.76 0.41 -32.65
N THR A 10 12.18 1.54 -33.06
CA THR A 10 10.79 1.90 -32.75
C THR A 10 9.79 0.95 -33.43
N SER A 11 10.10 0.45 -34.63
CA SER A 11 9.27 -0.57 -35.29
C SER A 11 9.39 -1.95 -34.65
N THR A 12 10.55 -2.27 -34.06
CA THR A 12 10.79 -3.58 -33.43
C THR A 12 10.25 -3.63 -32.01
N PHE A 13 10.37 -2.54 -31.26
CA PHE A 13 9.96 -2.43 -29.86
C PHE A 13 8.89 -1.34 -29.72
N THR A 14 7.63 -1.72 -29.94
CA THR A 14 6.49 -0.82 -29.76
C THR A 14 6.45 -0.27 -28.34
N LEU A 15 6.50 1.05 -28.20
CA LEU A 15 6.39 1.72 -26.91
C LEU A 15 5.00 1.50 -26.30
N ALA A 16 4.95 1.43 -24.97
CA ALA A 16 3.69 1.36 -24.25
C ALA A 16 2.86 2.65 -24.49
N PRO A 17 1.52 2.54 -24.55
CA PRO A 17 0.68 3.72 -24.64
C PRO A 17 0.81 4.60 -23.39
N PRO A 18 0.50 5.91 -23.48
CA PRO A 18 0.48 6.78 -22.32
C PRO A 18 -0.51 6.28 -21.24
N PRO A 19 -0.26 6.60 -19.96
CA PRO A 19 -1.07 6.09 -18.85
C PRO A 19 -2.53 6.55 -18.96
N LYS A 20 -3.46 5.59 -18.82
CA LYS A 20 -4.92 5.85 -18.91
C LYS A 20 -5.45 6.77 -17.81
N SER A 21 -4.77 6.78 -16.66
CA SER A 21 -5.10 7.60 -15.49
C SER A 21 -3.86 7.73 -14.60
N PRO A 22 -3.87 8.58 -13.56
CA PRO A 22 -2.80 8.60 -12.55
C PRO A 22 -2.55 7.24 -11.89
N LEU A 23 -3.56 6.38 -11.81
CA LEU A 23 -3.45 5.03 -11.26
C LEU A 23 -2.58 4.11 -12.15
N ALA A 24 -2.50 4.39 -13.45
CA ALA A 24 -1.68 3.67 -14.41
C ALA A 24 -0.20 4.13 -14.43
N ARG A 25 0.22 4.94 -13.44
CA ARG A 25 1.64 5.31 -13.23
C ARG A 25 2.24 4.38 -12.18
N TYR A 26 2.62 3.19 -12.63
CA TYR A 26 3.11 2.12 -11.77
C TYR A 26 4.40 2.49 -11.03
N ARG A 27 4.50 2.10 -9.77
CA ARG A 27 5.65 2.36 -8.90
C ARG A 27 6.30 1.04 -8.51
N LEU A 28 7.63 1.06 -8.34
CA LEU A 28 8.37 -0.04 -7.74
C LEU A 28 7.82 -0.34 -6.34
N LEU A 29 7.48 -1.60 -6.05
CA LEU A 29 6.85 -1.98 -4.78
C LEU A 29 7.77 -1.71 -3.58
N SER A 30 9.04 -2.12 -3.67
CA SER A 30 10.06 -1.81 -2.67
C SER A 30 11.47 -2.11 -3.22
N PRO A 31 12.54 -1.64 -2.56
CA PRO A 31 13.91 -2.04 -2.92
C PRO A 31 14.13 -3.57 -2.96
N THR A 32 13.41 -4.32 -2.14
CA THR A 32 13.50 -5.79 -2.07
C THR A 32 12.50 -6.53 -2.99
N ALA A 33 11.63 -5.79 -3.68
CA ALA A 33 10.64 -6.31 -4.62
C ALA A 33 10.56 -5.49 -5.92
N GLY A 34 11.20 -6.02 -6.98
CA GLY A 34 11.30 -5.43 -8.31
C GLY A 34 9.99 -5.24 -9.10
N VAL A 35 8.87 -5.72 -8.57
CA VAL A 35 7.56 -5.64 -9.23
C VAL A 35 7.02 -4.21 -9.23
N ARG A 36 6.26 -3.85 -10.27
CA ARG A 36 5.62 -2.53 -10.38
C ARG A 36 4.11 -2.67 -10.18
N VAL A 37 3.59 -1.86 -9.27
CA VAL A 37 2.18 -1.88 -8.87
C VAL A 37 1.55 -0.51 -8.97
N SER A 38 0.23 -0.45 -9.08
CA SER A 38 -0.54 0.80 -9.05
C SER A 38 -0.29 1.52 -7.71
N PRO A 39 -0.23 2.86 -7.71
CA PRO A 39 0.12 3.64 -6.53
C PRO A 39 -0.92 3.58 -5.40
N LEU A 40 -2.12 3.06 -5.70
CA LEU A 40 -3.15 2.68 -4.74
C LEU A 40 -3.39 1.18 -4.83
N CYS A 41 -3.67 0.57 -3.68
CA CYS A 41 -4.08 -0.82 -3.57
C CYS A 41 -5.58 -0.89 -3.31
N LEU A 42 -6.34 -1.65 -4.10
CA LEU A 42 -7.77 -1.85 -3.87
C LEU A 42 -7.99 -2.92 -2.79
N GLY A 43 -8.56 -2.52 -1.65
CA GLY A 43 -8.87 -3.41 -0.54
C GLY A 43 -10.18 -4.18 -0.70
N GLY A 44 -10.11 -5.51 -0.61
CA GLY A 44 -11.19 -6.46 -0.75
C GLY A 44 -12.03 -6.69 0.51
N LEU A 45 -11.74 -6.01 1.63
CA LEU A 45 -12.49 -6.18 2.89
C LEU A 45 -14.02 -6.01 2.74
N ASN A 46 -14.47 -5.15 1.81
CA ASN A 46 -15.90 -4.93 1.55
C ASN A 46 -16.45 -5.79 0.40
N ILE A 47 -15.63 -6.63 -0.26
CA ILE A 47 -16.06 -7.49 -1.37
C ILE A 47 -16.73 -8.73 -0.78
N GLY A 48 -18.05 -8.67 -0.64
CA GLY A 48 -18.89 -9.71 -0.05
C GLY A 48 -20.10 -9.14 0.66
N ASP A 49 -21.03 -10.01 1.04
CA ASP A 49 -22.28 -9.67 1.74
C ASP A 49 -22.46 -10.39 3.09
N GLU A 50 -21.54 -11.30 3.45
CA GLU A 50 -21.61 -12.08 4.70
C GLU A 50 -21.46 -11.24 5.97
N TRP A 51 -20.82 -10.07 5.89
CA TRP A 51 -20.67 -9.13 7.01
C TRP A 51 -21.57 -7.90 6.90
N LYS A 52 -22.69 -8.00 6.17
CA LYS A 52 -23.61 -6.87 5.91
C LYS A 52 -24.04 -6.08 7.15
N ALA A 53 -24.19 -6.75 8.30
CA ALA A 53 -24.57 -6.11 9.56
C ALA A 53 -23.50 -5.13 10.10
N LEU A 54 -22.21 -5.40 9.82
CA LEU A 54 -21.09 -4.60 10.30
C LEU A 54 -20.55 -3.66 9.23
N MET A 55 -20.57 -4.07 7.96
CA MET A 55 -19.83 -3.44 6.86
C MET A 55 -20.71 -2.84 5.77
N GLY A 56 -22.02 -3.09 5.82
CA GLY A 56 -22.93 -2.88 4.71
C GLY A 56 -22.81 -3.98 3.66
N GLU A 57 -23.75 -3.98 2.72
CA GLU A 57 -23.85 -4.99 1.67
C GLU A 57 -23.11 -4.56 0.39
N MET A 58 -22.41 -5.51 -0.23
CA MET A 58 -21.89 -5.42 -1.59
C MET A 58 -22.20 -6.72 -2.31
N THR A 59 -23.05 -6.66 -3.33
CA THR A 59 -23.39 -7.86 -4.13
C THR A 59 -22.27 -8.20 -5.11
N GLN A 60 -22.23 -9.45 -5.59
CA GLN A 60 -21.22 -9.87 -6.58
C GLN A 60 -21.21 -8.99 -7.85
N PRO A 61 -22.36 -8.63 -8.47
CA PRO A 61 -22.34 -7.73 -9.62
C PRO A 61 -21.75 -6.34 -9.32
N GLN A 62 -21.98 -5.80 -8.12
CA GLN A 62 -21.37 -4.54 -7.67
C GLN A 62 -19.85 -4.69 -7.48
N ALA A 63 -19.41 -5.80 -6.89
CA ALA A 63 -17.98 -6.12 -6.76
C ALA A 63 -17.29 -6.21 -8.11
N PHE A 64 -17.90 -6.92 -9.08
CA PHE A 64 -17.34 -7.05 -10.42
C PHE A 64 -17.28 -5.71 -11.14
N SER A 65 -18.31 -4.87 -10.99
CA SER A 65 -18.31 -3.52 -11.56
C SER A 65 -17.21 -2.63 -10.97
N LEU A 66 -16.94 -2.75 -9.66
CA LEU A 66 -15.84 -2.03 -9.01
C LEU A 66 -14.47 -2.51 -9.50
N LEU A 67 -14.29 -3.83 -9.60
CA LEU A 67 -13.05 -4.46 -10.10
C LEU A 67 -12.80 -4.12 -11.57
N ASP A 68 -13.84 -4.18 -12.41
CA ASP A 68 -13.78 -3.77 -13.82
C ASP A 68 -13.38 -2.30 -13.95
N TYR A 69 -13.96 -1.42 -13.13
CA TYR A 69 -13.59 -0.01 -13.12
C TYR A 69 -12.11 0.20 -12.71
N PHE A 70 -11.68 -0.41 -11.60
CA PHE A 70 -10.28 -0.33 -11.13
C PHE A 70 -9.29 -0.77 -12.19
N TYR A 71 -9.54 -1.93 -12.82
CA TYR A 71 -8.72 -2.47 -13.90
C TYR A 71 -8.73 -1.54 -15.13
N SER A 72 -9.89 -1.04 -15.54
CA SER A 72 -10.01 -0.13 -16.69
C SER A 72 -9.23 1.18 -16.51
N ALA A 73 -9.13 1.67 -15.26
CA ALA A 73 -8.34 2.84 -14.89
C ALA A 73 -6.82 2.56 -14.86
N GLY A 74 -6.41 1.31 -15.04
CA GLY A 74 -5.03 0.85 -15.03
C GLY A 74 -4.54 0.33 -13.67
N GLY A 75 -5.44 0.12 -12.71
CA GLY A 75 -5.12 -0.49 -11.42
C GLY A 75 -4.75 -1.96 -11.58
N ASN A 76 -3.69 -2.39 -10.89
CA ASN A 76 -3.26 -3.78 -10.90
C ASN A 76 -3.05 -4.37 -9.50
N PHE A 77 -3.13 -3.58 -8.43
CA PHE A 77 -2.86 -4.05 -7.07
C PHE A 77 -4.16 -4.23 -6.28
N ILE A 78 -4.49 -5.48 -5.93
CA ILE A 78 -5.65 -5.82 -5.09
C ILE A 78 -5.18 -6.56 -3.83
N ASP A 79 -5.70 -6.17 -2.68
CA ASP A 79 -5.43 -6.79 -1.39
C ASP A 79 -6.69 -7.43 -0.81
N THR A 80 -6.60 -8.68 -0.37
CA THR A 80 -7.69 -9.42 0.29
C THR A 80 -7.15 -10.20 1.51
N ALA A 81 -7.94 -11.06 2.14
CA ALA A 81 -7.46 -11.99 3.17
C ALA A 81 -8.34 -13.24 3.21
N ASN A 82 -7.78 -14.34 3.72
CA ASN A 82 -8.43 -15.64 3.82
C ASN A 82 -9.84 -15.62 4.45
N ALA A 83 -10.06 -14.74 5.42
CA ALA A 83 -11.29 -14.70 6.22
C ALA A 83 -12.26 -13.57 5.84
N TYR A 84 -11.89 -12.65 4.93
CA TYR A 84 -12.74 -11.50 4.60
C TYR A 84 -14.08 -11.95 4.03
N GLN A 85 -15.16 -11.40 4.60
CA GLN A 85 -16.54 -11.69 4.21
C GLN A 85 -16.84 -13.20 4.23
N LYS A 86 -16.39 -13.90 5.28
CA LYS A 86 -16.41 -15.38 5.36
C LYS A 86 -15.94 -16.03 4.06
N GLU A 87 -14.73 -15.65 3.66
CA GLU A 87 -14.02 -16.16 2.49
C GLU A 87 -14.54 -15.65 1.11
N GLN A 88 -15.68 -14.96 1.03
CA GLN A 88 -16.26 -14.50 -0.25
C GLN A 88 -15.34 -13.55 -1.03
N SER A 89 -14.57 -12.70 -0.34
CA SER A 89 -13.69 -11.73 -1.01
C SER A 89 -12.70 -12.42 -1.95
N GLU A 90 -12.01 -13.47 -1.48
CA GLU A 90 -11.11 -14.26 -2.33
C GLU A 90 -11.85 -14.99 -3.45
N GLN A 91 -13.03 -15.54 -3.16
CA GLN A 91 -13.84 -16.26 -4.16
C GLN A 91 -14.24 -15.34 -5.31
N TRP A 92 -14.77 -14.15 -5.01
CA TRP A 92 -15.26 -13.22 -6.01
C TRP A 92 -14.13 -12.56 -6.80
N ILE A 93 -13.00 -12.22 -6.16
CA ILE A 93 -11.82 -11.72 -6.86
C ILE A 93 -11.26 -12.80 -7.80
N GLY A 94 -11.15 -14.06 -7.34
CA GLY A 94 -10.68 -15.17 -8.16
C GLY A 94 -11.59 -15.48 -9.34
N GLU A 95 -12.90 -15.48 -9.10
CA GLU A 95 -13.91 -15.67 -10.14
C GLU A 95 -13.87 -14.53 -11.18
N TRP A 96 -13.78 -13.28 -10.72
CA TRP A 96 -13.65 -12.12 -11.61
C TRP A 96 -12.39 -12.23 -12.48
N MET A 97 -11.22 -12.49 -11.91
CA MET A 97 -9.96 -12.62 -12.66
C MET A 97 -10.04 -13.72 -13.73
N ALA A 98 -10.59 -14.89 -13.37
CA ALA A 98 -10.73 -16.01 -14.29
C ALA A 98 -11.70 -15.69 -15.44
N ARG A 99 -12.85 -15.07 -15.14
CA ARG A 99 -13.84 -14.66 -16.15
C ARG A 99 -13.31 -13.59 -17.11
N ARG A 100 -12.38 -12.75 -16.66
CA ARG A 100 -11.77 -11.68 -17.47
C ARG A 100 -10.47 -12.11 -18.16
N GLY A 101 -9.85 -13.20 -17.73
CA GLY A 101 -8.56 -13.66 -18.25
C GLY A 101 -7.40 -12.71 -17.93
N VAL A 102 -7.42 -12.08 -16.75
CA VAL A 102 -6.47 -10.99 -16.39
C VAL A 102 -5.49 -11.35 -15.29
N ARG A 103 -5.47 -12.59 -14.79
CA ARG A 103 -4.68 -12.99 -13.61
C ARG A 103 -3.23 -12.53 -13.66
N ASP A 104 -2.53 -12.73 -14.77
CA ASP A 104 -1.10 -12.39 -14.89
C ASP A 104 -0.82 -10.87 -14.99
N GLN A 105 -1.86 -10.08 -15.25
CA GLN A 105 -1.78 -8.62 -15.24
C GLN A 105 -2.01 -8.03 -13.85
N MET A 106 -2.54 -8.84 -12.91
CA MET A 106 -2.88 -8.42 -11.57
C MET A 106 -1.81 -8.84 -10.57
N PHE A 107 -1.55 -7.95 -9.62
CA PHE A 107 -0.76 -8.20 -8.42
C PHE A 107 -1.72 -8.40 -7.23
N ILE A 108 -1.85 -9.65 -6.79
CA ILE A 108 -2.79 -10.05 -5.74
C ILE A 108 -2.06 -10.30 -4.44
N SER A 109 -2.37 -9.51 -3.42
CA SER A 109 -2.02 -9.82 -2.04
C SER A 109 -3.16 -10.50 -1.30
N THR A 110 -2.82 -11.51 -0.51
CA THR A 110 -3.73 -12.08 0.50
C THR A 110 -2.99 -12.34 1.80
N LYS A 111 -3.71 -12.76 2.83
CA LYS A 111 -3.19 -12.92 4.18
C LYS A 111 -3.70 -14.21 4.80
N TYR A 112 -2.83 -14.83 5.60
CA TYR A 112 -3.18 -15.93 6.49
C TYR A 112 -2.98 -15.52 7.94
N SER A 113 -3.35 -16.38 8.90
CA SER A 113 -3.31 -16.21 10.37
C SER A 113 -4.67 -15.93 11.01
N ASN A 114 -5.66 -15.46 10.24
CA ASN A 114 -7.05 -15.42 10.68
C ASN A 114 -7.71 -16.79 10.61
N ASN A 115 -8.59 -17.09 11.57
CA ASN A 115 -9.46 -18.26 11.53
C ASN A 115 -10.56 -18.12 10.46
N PHE A 116 -10.26 -18.54 9.24
CA PHE A 116 -11.25 -18.52 8.15
C PHE A 116 -12.35 -19.58 8.31
N ARG A 117 -12.19 -20.54 9.23
CA ARG A 117 -13.22 -21.54 9.61
C ARG A 117 -13.99 -21.15 10.87
N ALA A 118 -13.86 -19.90 11.34
CA ALA A 118 -14.59 -19.43 12.52
C ALA A 118 -16.11 -19.61 12.34
N GLY A 119 -16.77 -20.12 13.38
CA GLY A 119 -18.21 -20.40 13.37
C GLY A 119 -18.58 -21.85 13.04
N HIS A 120 -17.62 -22.70 12.65
CA HIS A 120 -17.86 -24.13 12.36
C HIS A 120 -17.53 -25.08 13.52
N GLY A 121 -17.39 -24.56 14.74
CA GLY A 121 -16.85 -25.32 15.89
C GLY A 121 -17.70 -26.49 16.38
N GLU A 122 -18.99 -26.51 16.05
CA GLU A 122 -19.86 -27.64 16.38
C GLU A 122 -19.59 -28.86 15.50
N THR A 123 -19.05 -28.66 14.30
CA THR A 123 -18.83 -29.73 13.31
C THR A 123 -17.35 -29.96 12.98
N GLU A 124 -16.45 -29.06 13.39
CA GLU A 124 -15.04 -29.08 12.99
C GLU A 124 -14.07 -28.76 14.13
N ILE A 125 -12.91 -29.43 14.13
CA ILE A 125 -11.78 -29.05 14.97
C ILE A 125 -11.08 -27.84 14.34
N MET A 126 -11.23 -26.66 14.94
CA MET A 126 -10.79 -25.39 14.35
C MET A 126 -9.34 -24.99 14.66
N ALA A 127 -8.68 -25.65 15.61
CA ALA A 127 -7.41 -25.18 16.19
C ALA A 127 -6.27 -24.96 15.18
N SER A 128 -6.31 -25.65 14.03
CA SER A 128 -5.29 -25.59 12.98
C SER A 128 -5.58 -24.57 11.86
N TYR A 129 -6.61 -23.72 11.98
CA TYR A 129 -6.96 -22.73 10.97
C TYR A 129 -6.61 -21.28 11.36
N ILE A 130 -5.87 -21.09 12.45
CA ILE A 130 -5.48 -19.78 13.00
C ILE A 130 -4.00 -19.76 13.38
N GLY A 131 -3.39 -18.56 13.42
CA GLY A 131 -2.02 -18.36 13.87
C GLY A 131 -0.98 -18.51 12.76
N ASN A 132 0.28 -18.30 13.11
CA ASN A 132 1.41 -18.18 12.19
C ASN A 132 2.12 -19.52 11.90
N GLY A 133 1.82 -20.54 12.70
CA GLY A 133 2.48 -21.85 12.63
C GLY A 133 2.28 -22.59 11.31
N THR A 134 3.19 -23.52 11.04
CA THR A 134 3.33 -24.24 9.76
C THR A 134 2.00 -24.84 9.28
N LYS A 135 1.23 -25.44 10.20
CA LYS A 135 -0.04 -26.12 9.88
C LYS A 135 -1.11 -25.13 9.39
N SER A 136 -1.27 -24.00 10.08
CA SER A 136 -2.22 -22.93 9.72
C SER A 136 -1.85 -22.28 8.39
N LEU A 137 -0.54 -22.02 8.17
CA LEU A 137 -0.04 -21.51 6.90
C LEU A 137 -0.39 -22.46 5.75
N HIS A 138 -0.09 -23.75 5.90
CA HIS A 138 -0.37 -24.75 4.87
C HIS A 138 -1.85 -24.82 4.51
N THR A 139 -2.74 -24.96 5.50
CA THR A 139 -4.20 -25.07 5.25
C THR A 139 -4.77 -23.80 4.64
N SER A 140 -4.36 -22.63 5.16
CA SER A 140 -4.84 -21.33 4.70
C SER A 140 -4.43 -21.03 3.25
N VAL A 141 -3.17 -21.25 2.89
CA VAL A 141 -2.68 -20.94 1.53
C VAL A 141 -3.31 -21.87 0.50
N HIS A 142 -3.44 -23.16 0.81
CA HIS A 142 -4.15 -24.09 -0.08
C HIS A 142 -5.62 -23.69 -0.31
N ALA A 143 -6.32 -23.25 0.73
CA ALA A 143 -7.69 -22.76 0.60
C ALA A 143 -7.76 -21.45 -0.20
N SER A 144 -6.81 -20.54 0.03
CA SER A 144 -6.76 -19.23 -0.65
C SER A 144 -6.51 -19.38 -2.15
N LEU A 145 -5.54 -20.21 -2.55
CA LEU A 145 -5.25 -20.52 -3.97
C LEU A 145 -6.47 -21.07 -4.71
N LYS A 146 -7.23 -21.97 -4.06
CA LYS A 146 -8.47 -22.51 -4.63
C LYS A 146 -9.53 -21.43 -4.85
N LYS A 147 -9.76 -20.57 -3.84
CA LYS A 147 -10.74 -19.48 -3.93
C LYS A 147 -10.35 -18.41 -4.95
N LEU A 148 -9.07 -18.05 -4.99
CA LEU A 148 -8.52 -17.11 -5.96
C LEU A 148 -8.38 -17.70 -7.38
N GLN A 149 -8.63 -19.00 -7.56
CA GLN A 149 -8.55 -19.72 -8.83
C GLN A 149 -7.21 -19.52 -9.56
N THR A 150 -6.10 -19.59 -8.82
CA THR A 150 -4.73 -19.33 -9.32
C THR A 150 -3.73 -20.32 -8.72
N GLY A 151 -2.62 -20.55 -9.43
CA GLY A 151 -1.52 -21.39 -8.95
C GLY A 151 -0.55 -20.67 -8.00
N TYR A 152 -0.58 -19.33 -7.96
CA TYR A 152 0.34 -18.50 -7.18
C TYR A 152 -0.34 -17.26 -6.58
N ILE A 153 0.22 -16.78 -5.47
CA ILE A 153 -0.08 -15.50 -4.80
C ILE A 153 1.12 -14.57 -5.02
N ASP A 154 0.87 -13.33 -5.41
CA ASP A 154 1.97 -12.38 -5.62
C ASP A 154 2.59 -11.97 -4.28
N LEU A 155 1.77 -11.56 -3.30
CA LEU A 155 2.25 -11.13 -1.98
C LEU A 155 1.44 -11.79 -0.86
N LEU A 156 2.08 -12.65 -0.06
CA LEU A 156 1.45 -13.28 1.10
C LEU A 156 1.82 -12.54 2.38
N PHE A 157 0.81 -12.04 3.10
CA PHE A 157 0.98 -11.43 4.41
C PHE A 157 0.81 -12.44 5.54
N VAL A 158 1.73 -12.38 6.51
CA VAL A 158 1.44 -12.75 7.90
C VAL A 158 0.51 -11.67 8.46
N HIS A 159 -0.78 -11.95 8.66
CA HIS A 159 -1.80 -10.93 8.95
C HIS A 159 -1.70 -10.36 10.38
N TRP A 160 -1.37 -11.22 11.35
CA TRP A 160 -1.22 -10.86 12.76
C TRP A 160 -0.03 -11.61 13.31
N TYR A 161 0.66 -11.06 14.31
CA TYR A 161 1.70 -11.80 15.01
C TYR A 161 1.14 -12.51 16.25
N ASP A 162 1.25 -13.84 16.31
CA ASP A 162 0.60 -14.68 17.33
C ASP A 162 1.42 -14.84 18.63
N TYR A 163 2.67 -14.38 18.66
CA TYR A 163 3.63 -14.52 19.76
C TYR A 163 3.95 -15.96 20.20
N ALA A 164 3.41 -16.96 19.51
CA ALA A 164 3.57 -18.38 19.83
C ALA A 164 4.51 -19.08 18.84
N THR A 165 4.43 -18.72 17.57
CA THR A 165 5.24 -19.31 16.51
C THR A 165 6.64 -18.71 16.52
N SER A 166 7.66 -19.57 16.53
CA SER A 166 9.05 -19.11 16.50
C SER A 166 9.41 -18.49 15.13
N ILE A 167 10.26 -17.47 15.11
CA ILE A 167 10.77 -16.87 13.87
C ILE A 167 11.43 -17.91 12.94
N PRO A 168 12.28 -18.84 13.44
CA PRO A 168 12.82 -19.91 12.61
C PRO A 168 11.75 -20.74 11.90
N GLU A 169 10.72 -21.19 12.62
CA GLU A 169 9.61 -21.94 12.03
C GLU A 169 8.85 -21.11 11.00
N LEU A 170 8.49 -19.88 11.36
CA LEU A 170 7.76 -18.95 10.50
C LEU A 170 8.49 -18.75 9.16
N MET A 171 9.76 -18.35 9.21
CA MET A 171 10.52 -18.00 8.01
C MET A 171 10.84 -19.22 7.15
N GLN A 172 11.14 -20.38 7.76
CA GLN A 172 11.33 -21.62 7.00
C GLN A 172 10.04 -22.02 6.28
N SER A 173 8.90 -21.95 6.97
CA SER A 173 7.60 -22.34 6.41
C SER A 173 7.14 -21.43 5.28
N LEU A 174 7.33 -20.11 5.41
CA LEU A 174 7.09 -19.16 4.34
C LEU A 174 8.01 -19.41 3.14
N ASN A 175 9.30 -19.67 3.39
CA ASN A 175 10.26 -19.91 2.32
C ASN A 175 9.98 -21.20 1.54
N VAL A 176 9.42 -22.23 2.19
CA VAL A 176 8.96 -23.44 1.48
C VAL A 176 7.90 -23.10 0.44
N LEU A 177 6.95 -22.20 0.73
CA LEU A 177 5.94 -21.77 -0.24
C LEU A 177 6.54 -20.93 -1.38
N VAL A 178 7.54 -20.11 -1.07
CA VAL A 178 8.29 -19.35 -2.08
C VAL A 178 9.02 -20.29 -3.02
N ASN A 179 9.75 -21.27 -2.50
CA ASN A 179 10.46 -22.28 -3.29
C ASN A 179 9.52 -23.15 -4.12
N GLN A 180 8.28 -23.37 -3.66
CA GLN A 180 7.24 -24.07 -4.42
C GLN A 180 6.63 -23.21 -5.54
N GLY A 181 6.98 -21.92 -5.65
CA GLY A 181 6.37 -20.99 -6.60
C GLY A 181 4.92 -20.63 -6.28
N LYS A 182 4.41 -21.01 -5.10
CA LYS A 182 3.05 -20.67 -4.66
C LYS A 182 2.92 -19.22 -4.18
N VAL A 183 4.04 -18.62 -3.78
CA VAL A 183 4.13 -17.26 -3.25
C VAL A 183 5.35 -16.58 -3.84
N LEU A 184 5.21 -15.35 -4.37
CA LEU A 184 6.34 -14.63 -4.99
C LEU A 184 7.06 -13.69 -4.00
N TYR A 185 6.28 -12.96 -3.21
CA TYR A 185 6.73 -11.97 -2.24
C TYR A 185 6.09 -12.22 -0.88
N LEU A 186 6.79 -11.82 0.18
CA LEU A 186 6.31 -11.93 1.56
C LEU A 186 6.04 -10.54 2.12
N GLY A 187 4.98 -10.44 2.90
CA GLY A 187 4.67 -9.26 3.69
C GLY A 187 4.30 -9.63 5.12
N ILE A 188 4.25 -8.64 5.98
CA ILE A 188 3.80 -8.79 7.36
C ILE A 188 2.91 -7.61 7.75
N SER A 189 1.84 -7.88 8.51
CA SER A 189 0.88 -6.88 8.94
C SER A 189 0.80 -6.85 10.46
N ASP A 190 0.65 -5.64 11.00
CA ASP A 190 0.31 -5.39 12.41
C ASP A 190 1.22 -6.17 13.40
N ALA A 191 2.51 -6.24 13.08
CA ALA A 191 3.53 -6.92 13.88
C ALA A 191 4.51 -5.89 14.48
N PRO A 192 5.04 -6.11 15.70
CA PRO A 192 6.05 -5.23 16.25
C PRO A 192 7.29 -5.11 15.35
N ALA A 193 7.86 -3.90 15.21
CA ALA A 193 9.03 -3.66 14.35
C ALA A 193 10.24 -4.55 14.68
N TRP A 194 10.46 -4.88 15.95
CA TRP A 194 11.54 -5.78 16.38
C TRP A 194 11.36 -7.22 15.88
N VAL A 195 10.11 -7.68 15.69
CA VAL A 195 9.83 -9.00 15.11
C VAL A 195 10.23 -9.01 13.65
N VAL A 196 9.84 -7.97 12.91
CA VAL A 196 10.09 -7.84 11.46
C VAL A 196 11.60 -7.80 11.18
N THR A 197 12.34 -6.96 11.90
CA THR A 197 13.81 -6.87 11.78
C THR A 197 14.48 -8.20 12.12
N LYS A 198 14.08 -8.87 13.20
CA LYS A 198 14.63 -10.17 13.58
C LYS A 198 14.31 -11.26 12.54
N ALA A 199 13.12 -11.25 11.96
CA ALA A 199 12.71 -12.20 10.93
C ALA A 199 13.47 -11.98 9.61
N ASN A 200 13.62 -10.73 9.17
CA ASN A 200 14.41 -10.39 8.00
C ASN A 200 15.90 -10.68 8.20
N GLN A 201 16.44 -10.44 9.40
CA GLN A 201 17.80 -10.82 9.73
C GLN A 201 17.98 -12.33 9.63
N TYR A 202 17.08 -13.11 10.25
CA TYR A 202 17.10 -14.56 10.12
C TYR A 202 17.04 -15.01 8.66
N ALA A 203 16.22 -14.36 7.82
CA ALA A 203 16.14 -14.67 6.40
C ALA A 203 17.46 -14.41 5.67
N ARG A 204 18.13 -13.28 5.92
CA ARG A 204 19.46 -12.98 5.36
C ARG A 204 20.50 -14.02 5.76
N ASP A 205 20.53 -14.38 7.05
CA ASP A 205 21.51 -15.33 7.60
C ASP A 205 21.34 -16.75 7.06
N HIS A 206 20.14 -17.11 6.61
CA HIS A 206 19.78 -18.45 6.16
C HIS A 206 19.42 -18.52 4.67
N ALA A 207 19.74 -17.48 3.88
CA ALA A 207 19.44 -17.39 2.45
C ALA A 207 17.95 -17.64 2.11
N LEU A 208 17.05 -17.15 2.96
CA LEU A 208 15.60 -17.22 2.76
C LEU A 208 15.06 -15.91 2.18
N ARG A 209 13.85 -15.95 1.63
CA ARG A 209 13.11 -14.73 1.27
C ARG A 209 12.71 -13.98 2.54
N GLY A 210 13.08 -12.69 2.64
CA GLY A 210 12.61 -11.78 3.69
C GLY A 210 11.26 -11.13 3.34
N PHE A 211 10.71 -10.38 4.29
CA PHE A 211 9.54 -9.54 4.06
C PHE A 211 9.90 -8.32 3.22
N SER A 212 9.11 -8.06 2.18
CA SER A 212 9.29 -6.93 1.26
C SER A 212 8.32 -5.78 1.52
N VAL A 213 7.24 -6.02 2.27
CA VAL A 213 6.17 -5.04 2.52
C VAL A 213 5.65 -5.17 3.96
N TYR A 214 5.45 -4.04 4.62
CA TYR A 214 4.73 -3.95 5.89
C TYR A 214 3.36 -3.33 5.67
N GLN A 215 2.31 -3.93 6.23
CA GLN A 215 0.95 -3.39 6.24
C GLN A 215 0.52 -3.01 7.67
N GLY A 216 -0.15 -1.87 7.86
CA GLY A 216 -0.62 -1.48 9.20
C GLY A 216 -1.43 -0.18 9.23
N GLU A 217 -1.98 0.16 10.40
CA GLU A 217 -2.79 1.37 10.58
C GLU A 217 -1.94 2.64 10.47
N TRP A 218 -2.27 3.52 9.52
CA TRP A 218 -1.64 4.83 9.48
C TRP A 218 -2.54 5.86 8.82
N SER A 219 -2.73 6.99 9.49
CA SER A 219 -3.49 8.13 9.00
C SER A 219 -3.05 9.41 9.71
N ALA A 220 -3.59 10.56 9.30
CA ALA A 220 -3.36 11.83 10.00
C ALA A 220 -3.82 11.82 11.47
N VAL A 221 -4.74 10.92 11.86
CA VAL A 221 -5.21 10.80 13.25
C VAL A 221 -4.47 9.72 14.05
N ALA A 222 -4.00 8.65 13.40
CA ALA A 222 -3.28 7.53 14.00
C ALA A 222 -1.87 7.45 13.43
N ARG A 223 -0.89 7.97 14.18
CA ARG A 223 0.48 8.21 13.74
C ARG A 223 1.53 7.31 14.39
N ASP A 224 1.09 6.32 15.18
CA ASP A 224 1.99 5.38 15.89
C ASP A 224 2.95 4.65 14.95
N PHE A 225 2.48 4.39 13.72
CA PHE A 225 3.26 3.86 12.60
C PHE A 225 4.57 4.64 12.35
N GLU A 226 4.57 5.96 12.58
CA GLU A 226 5.72 6.83 12.30
C GLU A 226 6.88 6.64 13.29
N ARG A 227 6.64 6.07 14.48
CA ARG A 227 7.67 5.91 15.53
C ARG A 227 8.74 4.89 15.16
N ASP A 228 8.31 3.67 14.85
CA ASP A 228 9.22 2.53 14.66
C ASP A 228 9.00 1.81 13.32
N VAL A 229 7.80 1.84 12.75
CA VAL A 229 7.50 1.07 11.53
C VAL A 229 8.09 1.75 10.29
N ILE A 230 7.94 3.08 10.13
CA ILE A 230 8.56 3.79 8.99
C ILE A 230 10.09 3.67 9.04
N PRO A 231 10.78 3.94 10.17
CA PRO A 231 12.23 3.71 10.26
C PRO A 231 12.62 2.27 9.96
N MET A 232 11.92 1.29 10.53
CA MET A 232 12.19 -0.13 10.25
C MET A 232 12.04 -0.45 8.76
N CYS A 233 10.97 -0.01 8.10
CA CYS A 233 10.76 -0.28 6.67
C CYS A 233 11.84 0.36 5.81
N ARG A 234 12.33 1.55 6.19
CA ARG A 234 13.44 2.22 5.50
C ARG A 234 14.71 1.39 5.59
N GLU A 235 15.10 0.96 6.78
CA GLU A 235 16.33 0.18 7.01
C GLU A 235 16.26 -1.22 6.39
N GLU A 236 15.09 -1.84 6.41
CA GLU A 236 14.85 -3.18 5.86
C GLU A 236 14.54 -3.17 4.35
N GLY A 237 14.50 -2.00 3.71
CA GLY A 237 14.21 -1.86 2.28
C GLY A 237 12.80 -2.36 1.90
N MET A 238 11.82 -2.10 2.77
CA MET A 238 10.44 -2.55 2.65
C MET A 238 9.50 -1.45 2.14
N GLY A 239 8.46 -1.86 1.41
CA GLY A 239 7.33 -1.01 1.06
C GLY A 239 6.34 -0.89 2.22
N ILE A 240 5.51 0.15 2.19
CA ILE A 240 4.54 0.46 3.24
C ILE A 240 3.13 0.44 2.66
N MET A 241 2.25 -0.36 3.23
CA MET A 241 0.84 -0.44 2.85
C MET A 241 -0.05 0.02 4.01
N PRO A 242 -0.40 1.31 4.10
CA PRO A 242 -1.24 1.78 5.18
C PRO A 242 -2.69 1.39 4.93
N TRP A 243 -3.31 0.73 5.90
CA TRP A 243 -4.76 0.63 5.99
C TRP A 243 -5.30 1.75 6.87
N GLY A 244 -6.58 2.10 6.69
CA GLY A 244 -7.22 3.13 7.52
C GLY A 244 -6.80 4.57 7.23
N ALA A 245 -6.09 4.84 6.12
CA ALA A 245 -5.60 6.17 5.74
C ALA A 245 -6.67 7.28 5.74
N LEU A 246 -7.94 6.93 5.54
CA LEU A 246 -9.10 7.83 5.59
C LEU A 246 -9.75 7.95 6.99
N GLY A 247 -9.02 7.60 8.06
CA GLY A 247 -9.53 7.65 9.44
C GLY A 247 -10.75 6.75 9.66
N GLY A 248 -10.74 5.57 9.05
CA GLY A 248 -11.87 4.63 9.10
C GLY A 248 -13.14 5.09 8.35
N GLY A 249 -13.08 6.17 7.57
CA GLY A 249 -14.25 6.79 6.92
C GLY A 249 -14.88 7.93 7.73
N ASN A 250 -14.26 8.33 8.84
CA ASN A 250 -14.74 9.41 9.71
C ASN A 250 -14.30 10.82 9.25
N PHE A 251 -13.45 10.90 8.23
CA PHE A 251 -13.03 12.16 7.64
C PHE A 251 -14.14 12.73 6.75
N LYS A 252 -15.07 13.48 7.36
CA LYS A 252 -16.24 14.11 6.71
C LYS A 252 -16.21 15.62 6.91
N SER A 253 -16.76 16.36 5.94
CA SER A 253 -17.03 17.81 6.10
C SER A 253 -18.10 18.03 7.18
N GLU A 254 -18.21 19.24 7.73
CA GLU A 254 -19.22 19.54 8.77
C GLU A 254 -20.66 19.23 8.30
N GLY A 255 -20.98 19.52 7.03
CA GLY A 255 -22.26 19.13 6.43
C GLY A 255 -22.40 17.61 6.22
N GLY A 256 -21.30 16.90 5.93
CA GLY A 256 -21.26 15.44 5.85
C GLY A 256 -21.43 14.76 7.21
N GLN A 257 -20.89 15.36 8.27
CA GLN A 257 -21.00 14.89 9.65
C GLN A 257 -22.45 15.01 10.15
N ARG A 258 -23.09 16.17 9.96
CA ARG A 258 -24.51 16.37 10.30
C ARG A 258 -25.45 15.43 9.56
N ARG A 259 -25.17 15.14 8.28
CA ARG A 259 -25.94 14.14 7.51
C ARG A 259 -25.74 12.71 8.02
N ALA A 260 -24.54 12.36 8.45
CA ALA A 260 -24.25 11.05 9.02
C ALA A 260 -24.87 10.85 10.42
N GLU A 261 -25.07 11.94 11.16
CA GLU A 261 -25.74 11.94 12.47
C GLU A 261 -27.27 11.98 12.35
N GLY A 262 -27.82 12.64 11.33
CA GLY A 262 -29.26 12.76 11.09
C GLY A 262 -29.91 11.60 10.32
N VAL A 263 -29.12 10.82 9.58
CA VAL A 263 -29.57 9.59 8.91
C VAL A 263 -28.95 8.44 9.69
N GLY A 264 -29.72 7.81 10.59
CA GLY A 264 -29.30 6.56 11.23
C GLY A 264 -28.80 5.60 10.14
N GLY A 265 -27.49 5.32 10.15
CA GLY A 265 -26.72 4.95 8.96
C GLY A 265 -27.40 3.91 8.08
N GLU A 266 -28.00 4.34 6.98
CA GLU A 266 -28.52 3.42 5.97
C GLU A 266 -27.35 2.72 5.26
N GLY A 267 -27.04 1.52 5.76
CA GLY A 267 -26.16 0.55 5.12
C GLY A 267 -24.66 0.86 5.16
N GLY A 268 -24.18 1.76 6.02
CA GLY A 268 -22.75 2.04 6.24
C GLY A 268 -22.10 1.10 7.27
N ARG A 269 -20.77 1.19 7.44
CA ARG A 269 -20.09 0.52 8.57
C ARG A 269 -20.69 0.99 9.89
N VAL A 270 -20.79 0.12 10.89
CA VAL A 270 -21.07 0.56 12.26
C VAL A 270 -19.82 1.26 12.78
N HIS A 271 -19.88 2.59 12.93
CA HIS A 271 -18.76 3.37 13.45
C HIS A 271 -18.95 3.59 14.95
N ALA A 272 -17.87 3.44 15.72
CA ALA A 272 -17.81 4.01 17.06
C ALA A 272 -18.00 5.54 16.98
N PRO A 273 -18.46 6.21 18.06
CA PRO A 273 -18.59 7.65 18.09
C PRO A 273 -17.30 8.36 17.62
N VAL A 274 -17.44 9.34 16.74
CA VAL A 274 -16.30 10.08 16.19
C VAL A 274 -15.65 10.89 17.31
N GLY A 275 -14.45 10.49 17.72
CA GLY A 275 -13.70 11.18 18.79
C GLY A 275 -13.25 12.58 18.38
N GLU A 276 -13.01 13.45 19.37
CA GLU A 276 -12.59 14.85 19.16
C GLU A 276 -11.37 15.00 18.24
N ARG A 277 -10.39 14.07 18.34
CA ARG A 277 -9.22 14.00 17.47
C ARG A 277 -9.59 13.93 15.99
N HIS A 278 -10.57 13.11 15.64
CA HIS A 278 -11.02 12.96 14.24
C HIS A 278 -11.64 14.25 13.71
N VAL A 279 -12.42 14.95 14.54
CA VAL A 279 -13.04 16.24 14.16
C VAL A 279 -11.97 17.30 13.92
N LYS A 280 -10.96 17.40 14.79
CA LYS A 280 -9.85 18.36 14.63
C LYS A 280 -9.07 18.10 13.34
N VAL A 281 -8.69 16.84 13.10
CA VAL A 281 -7.98 16.43 11.88
C VAL A 281 -8.81 16.69 10.63
N ALA A 282 -10.10 16.32 10.63
CA ALA A 282 -10.99 16.55 9.49
C ALA A 282 -11.11 18.05 9.16
N LYS A 283 -11.17 18.93 10.17
CA LYS A 283 -11.18 20.38 9.94
C LYS A 283 -9.89 20.89 9.29
N ALA A 284 -8.72 20.42 9.72
CA ALA A 284 -7.46 20.80 9.08
C ALA A 284 -7.37 20.26 7.65
N LEU A 285 -7.71 18.98 7.43
CA LEU A 285 -7.77 18.40 6.10
C LEU A 285 -8.72 19.17 5.18
N GLY A 286 -9.85 19.65 5.70
CA GLY A 286 -10.81 20.49 4.96
C GLY A 286 -10.20 21.82 4.51
N ARG A 287 -9.50 22.53 5.40
CA ARG A 287 -8.82 23.80 5.04
C ARG A 287 -7.71 23.60 4.02
N VAL A 288 -6.93 22.52 4.17
CA VAL A 288 -5.91 22.14 3.18
C VAL A 288 -6.57 21.82 1.84
N ALA A 289 -7.69 21.08 1.86
CA ALA A 289 -8.43 20.71 0.66
C ALA A 289 -8.95 21.93 -0.11
N GLU A 290 -9.45 22.94 0.60
CA GLU A 290 -9.84 24.24 0.02
C GLU A 290 -8.64 24.93 -0.65
N ARG A 291 -7.49 25.01 0.02
CA ARG A 291 -6.26 25.60 -0.56
C ARG A 291 -5.75 24.86 -1.78
N ARG A 292 -5.94 23.54 -1.83
CA ARG A 292 -5.48 22.66 -2.90
C ARG A 292 -6.54 22.39 -3.98
N GLY A 293 -7.73 22.98 -3.87
CA GLY A 293 -8.82 22.79 -4.82
C GLY A 293 -9.26 21.33 -4.98
N THR A 294 -9.23 20.55 -3.90
CA THR A 294 -9.46 19.10 -3.94
C THR A 294 -10.39 18.63 -2.81
N GLY A 295 -10.61 17.32 -2.71
CA GLY A 295 -11.40 16.70 -1.66
C GLY A 295 -10.58 16.43 -0.39
N LEU A 296 -11.24 16.48 0.77
CA LEU A 296 -10.65 16.18 2.08
C LEU A 296 -10.02 14.77 2.12
N THR A 297 -10.71 13.78 1.55
CA THR A 297 -10.22 12.39 1.43
C THR A 297 -9.01 12.28 0.52
N SER A 298 -8.95 13.08 -0.54
CA SER A 298 -7.79 13.17 -1.44
C SER A 298 -6.57 13.74 -0.73
N VAL A 299 -6.74 14.77 0.11
CA VAL A 299 -5.67 15.30 0.97
C VAL A 299 -5.19 14.24 1.97
N ALA A 300 -6.10 13.51 2.61
CA ALA A 300 -5.71 12.47 3.58
C ALA A 300 -4.87 11.34 2.96
N LEU A 301 -5.20 10.91 1.74
CA LEU A 301 -4.40 9.93 0.99
C LEU A 301 -3.05 10.51 0.55
N ALA A 302 -3.04 11.75 0.06
CA ALA A 302 -1.82 12.44 -0.32
C ALA A 302 -0.86 12.60 0.86
N TYR A 303 -1.39 12.91 2.06
CA TYR A 303 -0.64 13.03 3.30
C TYR A 303 0.20 11.77 3.59
N VAL A 304 -0.43 10.59 3.65
CA VAL A 304 0.32 9.35 3.93
C VAL A 304 1.29 8.99 2.79
N MET A 305 0.89 9.19 1.53
CA MET A 305 1.75 8.85 0.37
C MET A 305 3.01 9.70 0.27
N GLN A 306 2.98 10.94 0.76
CA GLN A 306 4.08 11.90 0.62
C GLN A 306 5.00 11.96 1.84
N LYS A 307 4.63 11.28 2.93
CA LYS A 307 5.42 11.21 4.17
C LYS A 307 6.60 10.24 4.11
N ALA A 308 6.56 9.23 3.23
CA ALA A 308 7.61 8.22 3.08
C ALA A 308 7.67 7.66 1.64
N PRO A 309 8.82 7.16 1.17
CA PRO A 309 8.89 6.44 -0.10
C PRO A 309 8.17 5.09 -0.03
N TYR A 310 7.84 4.52 -1.19
CA TYR A 310 7.23 3.18 -1.32
C TYR A 310 5.92 2.98 -0.54
N VAL A 311 5.09 4.03 -0.45
CA VAL A 311 3.78 3.98 0.22
C VAL A 311 2.66 3.68 -0.78
N PHE A 312 1.86 2.65 -0.47
CA PHE A 312 0.73 2.15 -1.27
C PHE A 312 -0.53 2.01 -0.40
N PRO A 313 -1.31 3.09 -0.20
CA PRO A 313 -2.49 3.04 0.65
C PRO A 313 -3.52 2.03 0.17
N VAL A 314 -4.06 1.25 1.10
CA VAL A 314 -5.18 0.35 0.85
C VAL A 314 -6.46 1.18 0.87
N VAL A 315 -7.00 1.41 -0.33
CA VAL A 315 -8.27 2.13 -0.52
C VAL A 315 -9.41 1.12 -0.63
N GLY A 316 -10.46 1.35 0.14
CA GLY A 316 -11.66 0.52 0.12
C GLY A 316 -12.89 1.33 -0.22
N GLY A 317 -13.99 0.62 -0.48
CA GLY A 317 -15.30 1.22 -0.68
C GLY A 317 -16.24 0.24 -1.34
N ARG A 318 -17.51 0.59 -1.40
CA ARG A 318 -18.54 -0.17 -2.13
C ARG A 318 -19.03 0.56 -3.38
N LYS A 319 -18.55 1.78 -3.61
CA LYS A 319 -19.02 2.71 -4.63
C LYS A 319 -17.87 3.10 -5.54
N ILE A 320 -18.14 3.11 -6.85
CA ILE A 320 -17.16 3.49 -7.88
C ILE A 320 -16.80 4.97 -7.75
N GLU A 321 -17.73 5.81 -7.30
CA GLU A 321 -17.54 7.24 -7.10
C GLU A 321 -16.44 7.52 -6.07
N HIS A 322 -16.42 6.78 -4.95
CA HIS A 322 -15.34 6.91 -3.97
C HIS A 322 -13.99 6.48 -4.54
N LEU A 323 -13.96 5.43 -5.38
CA LEU A 323 -12.72 5.00 -6.03
C LEU A 323 -12.20 6.06 -7.01
N ARG A 324 -13.08 6.77 -7.73
CA ARG A 324 -12.71 7.94 -8.55
C ARG A 324 -12.03 9.02 -7.73
N GLU A 325 -12.66 9.42 -6.62
CA GLU A 325 -12.10 10.44 -5.71
C GLU A 325 -10.74 10.03 -5.12
N ASN A 326 -10.58 8.74 -4.79
CA ASN A 326 -9.31 8.20 -4.32
C ASN A 326 -8.22 8.29 -5.41
N ILE A 327 -8.55 8.02 -6.67
CA ILE A 327 -7.60 8.15 -7.80
C ILE A 327 -7.17 9.61 -7.99
N GLU A 328 -8.07 10.58 -7.79
CA GLU A 328 -7.73 12.00 -7.88
C GLU A 328 -6.70 12.44 -6.83
N ALA A 329 -6.62 11.75 -5.68
CA ALA A 329 -5.58 11.98 -4.67
C ALA A 329 -4.15 11.87 -5.21
N LEU A 330 -3.96 11.10 -6.29
CA LEU A 330 -2.65 10.91 -6.92
C LEU A 330 -2.15 12.16 -7.65
N LYS A 331 -3.00 13.18 -7.84
CA LYS A 331 -2.63 14.47 -8.44
C LYS A 331 -2.34 15.54 -7.39
N VAL A 332 -2.70 15.30 -6.13
CA VAL A 332 -2.58 16.29 -5.06
C VAL A 332 -1.13 16.39 -4.61
N ARG A 333 -0.57 17.60 -4.67
CA ARG A 333 0.74 17.94 -4.11
C ARG A 333 0.55 18.73 -2.81
N LEU A 334 1.13 18.25 -1.72
CA LEU A 334 1.13 18.95 -0.44
C LEU A 334 2.45 19.70 -0.27
N GLU A 335 2.38 20.87 0.36
CA GLU A 335 3.57 21.63 0.74
C GLU A 335 3.81 21.48 2.25
N ARG A 336 4.99 21.88 2.72
CA ARG A 336 5.41 21.70 4.13
C ARG A 336 4.40 22.28 5.12
N GLU A 337 3.83 23.43 4.80
CA GLU A 337 2.84 24.12 5.64
C GLU A 337 1.55 23.30 5.80
N ASP A 338 1.18 22.46 4.81
CA ASP A 338 0.02 21.58 4.92
C ASP A 338 0.27 20.44 5.91
N PHE A 339 1.49 19.85 5.89
CA PHE A 339 1.87 18.82 6.86
C PHE A 339 1.88 19.39 8.27
N GLU A 340 2.51 20.55 8.47
CA GLU A 340 2.55 21.23 9.77
C GLU A 340 1.14 21.52 10.31
N GLU A 341 0.22 21.97 9.46
CA GLU A 341 -1.17 22.21 9.87
C GLU A 341 -1.91 20.94 10.26
N ILE A 342 -1.78 19.86 9.46
CA ILE A 342 -2.44 18.58 9.74
C ILE A 342 -1.88 17.97 11.02
N GLU A 343 -0.56 17.89 11.13
CA GLU A 343 0.14 17.28 12.26
C GLU A 343 -0.04 18.07 13.56
N GLY A 344 -0.16 19.39 13.48
CA GLY A 344 -0.42 20.26 14.64
C GLY A 344 -1.81 20.07 15.28
N THR A 345 -2.71 19.30 14.66
CA THR A 345 -4.07 19.08 15.22
C THR A 345 -4.14 18.06 16.34
N VAL A 346 -3.15 17.17 16.43
CA VAL A 346 -3.13 16.06 17.37
C VAL A 346 -1.72 15.94 17.94
N GLU A 347 -1.62 15.92 19.26
CA GLU A 347 -0.33 15.66 19.92
C GLU A 347 0.18 14.26 19.53
N PHE A 348 1.44 14.20 19.10
CA PHE A 348 2.12 12.97 18.78
C PHE A 348 3.20 12.68 19.84
N ASP A 349 2.92 11.73 20.73
CA ASP A 349 3.90 11.26 21.69
C ASP A 349 4.81 10.22 21.04
N LEU A 350 6.09 10.55 20.84
CA LEU A 350 7.08 9.62 20.32
C LEU A 350 7.38 8.45 21.27
N GLY A 351 7.02 8.58 22.55
CA GLY A 351 7.34 7.60 23.58
C GLY A 351 8.83 7.51 23.90
N TRP A 352 9.17 6.73 24.92
CA TRP A 352 10.56 6.47 25.30
C TRP A 352 11.15 5.31 24.48
N PRO A 353 12.44 5.35 24.07
CA PRO A 353 13.46 6.39 24.33
C PRO A 353 13.48 7.53 23.31
N ASN A 354 12.66 7.48 22.27
CA ASN A 354 12.65 8.48 21.18
C ASN A 354 12.47 9.91 21.69
N LYS A 355 11.63 10.10 22.71
CA LYS A 355 11.40 11.41 23.35
C LYS A 355 12.66 11.99 24.01
N LEU A 356 13.54 11.16 24.56
CA LEU A 356 14.83 11.61 25.11
C LEU A 356 15.79 12.04 23.99
N GLN A 357 15.78 11.28 22.89
CA GLN A 357 16.76 11.44 21.81
C GLN A 357 16.40 12.60 20.89
N PHE A 358 15.12 12.78 20.58
CA PHE A 358 14.63 13.69 19.54
C PHE A 358 13.58 14.70 20.04
N GLY A 359 13.28 14.69 21.34
CA GLY A 359 12.25 15.55 21.93
C GLY A 359 10.85 15.17 21.45
N GLY A 360 10.28 15.97 20.55
CA GLY A 360 8.92 15.79 20.03
C GLY A 360 8.82 15.62 18.52
N ARG A 361 9.95 15.46 17.81
CA ARG A 361 9.99 15.32 16.35
C ARG A 361 10.77 14.08 15.93
N LEU A 362 10.39 13.47 14.82
CA LEU A 362 11.15 12.36 14.26
C LEU A 362 12.46 12.87 13.67
N PRO A 363 13.58 12.13 13.79
CA PRO A 363 14.85 12.55 13.25
C PRO A 363 14.85 12.49 11.72
N GLU A 364 15.28 13.57 11.09
CA GLU A 364 15.58 13.67 9.66
C GLU A 364 17.08 13.64 9.39
N ASN A 365 17.89 14.08 10.35
CA ASN A 365 19.34 14.22 10.23
C ASN A 365 20.06 13.93 11.57
N MET A 366 21.38 13.81 11.53
CA MET A 366 22.22 13.53 12.70
C MET A 366 22.12 14.61 13.79
N GLN A 367 21.95 15.88 13.40
CA GLN A 367 21.83 17.00 14.33
C GLN A 367 20.53 16.98 15.13
N ASP A 368 19.50 16.24 14.68
CA ASP A 368 18.26 16.08 15.45
C ASP A 368 18.46 15.23 16.71
N PHE A 369 19.50 14.39 16.75
CA PHE A 369 19.98 13.83 18.01
C PHE A 369 20.83 14.89 18.72
N TRP A 370 20.26 15.54 19.74
CA TRP A 370 20.82 16.72 20.39
C TRP A 370 22.28 16.58 20.84
N LEU A 371 22.71 15.36 21.23
CA LEU A 371 24.07 15.11 21.69
C LEU A 371 25.10 15.27 20.57
N MET A 372 24.73 15.05 19.30
CA MET A 372 25.62 15.27 18.15
C MET A 372 26.05 16.73 18.05
N GLY A 373 25.19 17.67 18.44
CA GLY A 373 25.51 19.11 18.48
C GLY A 373 26.64 19.47 19.46
N THR A 374 26.99 18.57 20.40
CA THR A 374 28.12 18.78 21.33
C THR A 374 29.47 18.52 20.67
N ALA A 375 29.50 17.78 19.55
CA ALA A 375 30.73 17.38 18.87
C ALA A 375 31.03 18.21 17.60
N GLY A 376 30.01 18.81 16.98
CA GLY A 376 30.18 19.67 15.81
C GLY A 376 28.95 19.78 14.91
N TRP A 377 29.16 20.29 13.70
CA TRP A 377 28.18 20.32 12.61
C TRP A 377 28.51 19.20 11.62
N PHE A 378 27.51 18.39 11.26
CA PHE A 378 27.71 17.24 10.38
C PHE A 378 26.87 17.38 9.11
N ASP A 379 27.48 17.04 7.98
CA ASP A 379 26.77 16.91 6.72
C ASP A 379 25.99 15.60 6.68
N ASN A 380 24.79 15.61 6.09
CA ASN A 380 23.89 14.46 6.06
C ASN A 380 23.61 14.04 4.63
N VAL A 381 23.55 12.73 4.39
CA VAL A 381 23.06 12.18 3.12
C VAL A 381 21.53 12.21 3.15
N PRO A 382 20.87 12.89 2.19
CA PRO A 382 19.40 12.93 2.15
C PRO A 382 18.81 11.53 2.01
N VAL A 383 17.78 11.24 2.81
CA VAL A 383 17.02 10.00 2.68
C VAL A 383 16.21 9.99 1.38
N VAL A 384 15.91 8.78 0.87
CA VAL A 384 15.01 8.62 -0.28
C VAL A 384 13.65 9.23 0.07
N LYS A 385 13.17 10.14 -0.78
CA LYS A 385 11.92 10.88 -0.58
C LYS A 385 10.75 10.20 -1.29
N ALA A 386 9.54 10.52 -0.83
CA ALA A 386 8.32 10.11 -1.48
C ALA A 386 8.20 10.66 -2.91
N ILE A 387 7.42 9.98 -3.74
CA ILE A 387 7.06 10.50 -5.07
C ILE A 387 5.99 11.57 -4.88
N VAL A 388 6.33 12.80 -5.26
CA VAL A 388 5.41 13.95 -5.26
C VAL A 388 4.95 14.19 -6.71
N PRO A 389 3.63 14.42 -6.94
CA PRO A 389 3.16 14.80 -8.28
C PRO A 389 3.85 16.07 -8.79
N ALA A 390 4.15 16.11 -10.09
CA ALA A 390 4.75 17.29 -10.74
C ALA A 390 3.79 18.49 -10.68
N LYS A 391 4.33 19.72 -10.68
CA LYS A 391 3.50 20.92 -10.84
C LYS A 391 2.88 20.94 -12.24
N GLU A 392 1.66 21.43 -12.39
CA GLU A 392 0.96 21.50 -13.69
C GLU A 392 1.80 22.22 -14.76
N GLU A 393 2.59 23.21 -14.37
CA GLU A 393 3.53 23.93 -15.26
C GLU A 393 4.69 23.05 -15.79
N GLU A 394 5.14 22.04 -15.03
CA GLU A 394 6.18 21.08 -15.44
C GLU A 394 5.59 19.88 -16.21
N ALA A 395 4.30 19.60 -16.02
CA ALA A 395 3.60 18.50 -16.70
C ALA A 395 3.34 18.80 -18.19
N GLY A 396 3.21 20.09 -18.55
CA GLY A 396 3.09 20.52 -19.94
C GLY A 396 4.33 20.20 -20.78
N ASP A 397 5.52 20.33 -20.20
CA ASP A 397 6.80 20.14 -20.88
C ASP A 397 7.16 18.65 -21.06
N LEU A 398 6.71 17.79 -20.13
CA LEU A 398 6.86 16.33 -20.24
C LEU A 398 5.88 15.69 -21.25
N SER A 399 4.79 16.37 -21.60
CA SER A 399 3.83 15.89 -22.61
C SER A 399 4.32 16.14 -24.03
N SER A 400 5.07 17.22 -24.26
CA SER A 400 5.78 17.49 -25.51
C SER A 400 7.04 16.64 -25.67
N ASP A 401 7.76 16.36 -24.58
CA ASP A 401 9.02 15.59 -24.64
C ASP A 401 8.86 14.07 -24.80
N HIS A 402 7.64 13.54 -24.64
CA HIS A 402 7.32 12.13 -24.90
C HIS A 402 6.51 11.92 -26.19
N ALA A 403 6.02 13.00 -26.81
CA ALA A 403 5.41 12.95 -28.13
C ALA A 403 6.47 12.84 -29.25
N ASP A 404 7.69 13.31 -29.01
CA ASP A 404 8.82 13.12 -29.90
C ASP A 404 9.69 11.95 -29.43
N GLY A 405 9.53 10.79 -30.08
CA GLY A 405 10.37 9.59 -29.88
C GLY A 405 11.87 9.79 -30.09
N ALA A 406 12.32 10.99 -30.49
CA ALA A 406 13.68 11.35 -30.81
C ALA A 406 14.62 11.56 -29.60
N LYS A 407 14.10 11.81 -28.39
CA LYS A 407 14.97 12.15 -27.23
C LYS A 407 15.58 10.94 -26.51
N VAL A 408 14.94 9.77 -26.55
CA VAL A 408 15.40 8.58 -25.81
C VAL A 408 16.66 7.94 -26.42
N VAL A 409 16.95 8.19 -27.71
CA VAL A 409 18.01 7.50 -28.46
C VAL A 409 19.37 8.23 -28.42
N SER A 410 19.43 9.48 -27.93
CA SER A 410 20.70 10.25 -27.88
C SER A 410 21.75 9.65 -26.92
N LEU A 411 21.33 8.86 -25.93
CA LEU A 411 22.24 8.21 -24.97
C LEU A 411 22.93 6.96 -25.52
N VAL A 412 22.36 6.30 -26.53
CA VAL A 412 22.91 5.06 -27.09
C VAL A 412 23.93 5.36 -28.21
N SER A 413 23.78 6.47 -28.94
CA SER A 413 24.68 6.86 -30.03
C SER A 413 25.95 7.59 -29.57
N GLY A 414 26.00 8.10 -28.34
CA GLY A 414 27.14 8.87 -27.81
C GLY A 414 28.34 8.04 -27.29
N GLY A 415 28.20 6.72 -27.15
CA GLY A 415 29.16 5.87 -26.43
C GLY A 415 30.15 5.07 -27.27
N TRP A 416 30.09 5.12 -28.60
CA TRP A 416 30.94 4.30 -29.48
C TRP A 416 31.79 5.17 -30.41
N LYS A 417 32.66 6.01 -29.83
CA LYS A 417 33.84 6.49 -30.56
C LYS A 417 34.92 5.42 -30.42
N GLY A 418 35.06 4.63 -31.48
CA GLY A 418 36.01 3.52 -31.55
C GLY A 418 37.43 3.93 -31.17
N VAL A 419 38.06 3.05 -30.40
CA VAL A 419 39.51 2.96 -30.27
C VAL A 419 40.07 2.73 -31.67
N LYS A 420 40.71 3.74 -32.24
CA LYS A 420 41.60 3.56 -33.39
C LYS A 420 42.90 2.97 -32.84
N GLY A 421 43.20 1.73 -33.22
CA GLY A 421 44.53 1.16 -33.05
C GLY A 421 45.55 1.86 -33.96
N GLU A 422 46.72 2.10 -33.41
CA GLU A 422 48.00 2.06 -34.13
C GLU A 422 48.64 0.68 -33.90
#